data_AF-A0A950Z542-F1
#
_entry.id   AF-A0A950Z542-F1
#
_cell.length_a   1.000
_cell.length_b   1.000
_cell.length_c   1.000
_cell.angle_alpha   90.00
_cell.angle_beta   90.00
_cell.angle_gamma   90.00
#
_symmetry.space_group_name_H-M   'P 1'
#
loop_
_entity.id
_entity.type
_entity.pdbx_description
1 polymer ?
#
loop_
_entity_poly.entity_id
_entity_poly.type
_entity_poly.pdbx_seq_one_letter_code
_entity_poly.pdbx_strand_id
1 'polypeptide(L)'
;LTVWYNNFFDAQTVAVLPYEQYLKRFPAYLQQLTMESNGKHVTLAGNQVTYQTGPIYWGEPGTNGQHSFYQLIHQGTRLIPCDFIAFMKTLNPVGRQHDLLMANVFAQAEALAFGKTAEQVKAEGTPDWLVPHRVFEGNRPSNTILVERLTPSSLGKLVALYEHSVFTQGTIWGIDSFDQWGVELGKVLAQRIIPELESPGEPKLQHDSSTNTLIESYRSQKE
;
A
#
# COMPACT_ATOMS: atom_id res chain seq x y z
N LEU A 1 -8.09 -12.62 -5.38
CA LEU A 1 -8.65 -11.92 -4.20
C LEU A 1 -8.68 -10.41 -4.41
N THR A 2 -7.61 -9.77 -4.89
CA THR A 2 -7.60 -8.31 -5.14
C THR A 2 -8.75 -7.84 -6.03
N VAL A 3 -8.99 -8.48 -7.19
CA VAL A 3 -10.14 -8.19 -8.07
C VAL A 3 -11.48 -8.25 -7.30
N TRP A 4 -11.66 -9.24 -6.44
CA TRP A 4 -12.88 -9.38 -5.65
C TRP A 4 -13.12 -8.18 -4.73
N TYR A 5 -12.13 -7.86 -3.88
CA TYR A 5 -12.29 -6.76 -2.93
C TYR A 5 -12.31 -5.38 -3.62
N ASN A 6 -11.50 -5.18 -4.66
CA ASN A 6 -11.45 -3.93 -5.40
C ASN A 6 -12.74 -3.68 -6.20
N ASN A 7 -13.18 -4.65 -7.00
CA ASN A 7 -14.29 -4.45 -7.92
C ASN A 7 -15.68 -4.67 -7.31
N PHE A 8 -15.78 -5.43 -6.22
CA PHE A 8 -17.07 -5.78 -5.61
C PHE A 8 -17.27 -5.24 -4.19
N PHE A 9 -16.19 -4.86 -3.49
CA PHE A 9 -16.25 -4.27 -2.14
C PHE A 9 -15.68 -2.84 -2.08
N ASP A 10 -15.31 -2.25 -3.22
CA ASP A 10 -14.72 -0.90 -3.32
C ASP A 10 -13.49 -0.70 -2.41
N ALA A 11 -12.71 -1.78 -2.18
CA ALA A 11 -11.48 -1.71 -1.42
C ALA A 11 -10.37 -1.09 -2.27
N GLN A 12 -10.21 0.23 -2.16
CA GLN A 12 -9.28 1.03 -2.97
C GLN A 12 -7.79 0.82 -2.65
N THR A 13 -7.47 0.14 -1.54
CA THR A 13 -6.09 -0.02 -1.08
C THR A 13 -5.81 -1.43 -0.59
N VAL A 14 -4.57 -1.89 -0.75
CA VAL A 14 -4.06 -3.15 -0.20
C VAL A 14 -2.83 -2.87 0.65
N ALA A 15 -2.81 -3.37 1.89
CA ALA A 15 -1.67 -3.23 2.79
C ALA A 15 -0.77 -4.47 2.71
N VAL A 16 0.53 -4.29 2.45
CA VAL A 16 1.53 -5.38 2.48
C VAL A 16 2.40 -5.21 3.71
N LEU A 17 2.35 -6.20 4.60
CA LEU A 17 2.82 -6.09 5.98
C LEU A 17 3.84 -7.20 6.26
N PRO A 18 5.11 -7.07 5.81
CA PRO A 18 6.13 -8.08 6.04
C PRO A 18 6.64 -8.03 7.49
N TYR A 19 6.50 -9.12 8.24
CA TYR A 19 7.10 -9.29 9.57
C TYR A 19 8.51 -9.82 9.42
N GLU A 20 9.34 -9.00 8.76
CA GLU A 20 10.76 -9.23 8.51
C GLU A 20 11.41 -7.89 8.19
N GLN A 21 12.33 -7.45 9.06
CA GLN A 21 12.96 -6.13 8.94
C GLN A 21 13.84 -5.99 7.70
N TYR A 22 14.42 -7.10 7.20
CA TYR A 22 15.15 -7.06 5.93
C TYR A 22 14.25 -6.76 4.73
N LEU A 23 12.93 -6.94 4.85
CA LEU A 23 11.94 -6.60 3.83
C LEU A 23 11.34 -5.20 4.00
N LYS A 24 11.95 -4.29 4.76
CA LYS A 24 11.44 -2.92 4.96
C LYS A 24 11.17 -2.12 3.67
N ARG A 25 11.83 -2.46 2.54
CA ARG A 25 11.60 -1.83 1.23
C ARG A 25 10.70 -2.66 0.31
N PHE A 26 10.25 -3.83 0.73
CA PHE A 26 9.41 -4.70 -0.08
C PHE A 26 8.05 -4.06 -0.39
N PRO A 27 7.34 -3.39 0.54
CA PRO A 27 6.11 -2.65 0.20
C PRO A 27 6.36 -1.54 -0.84
N ALA A 28 7.48 -0.81 -0.73
CA ALA A 28 7.85 0.22 -1.70
C ALA A 28 8.21 -0.34 -3.09
N TYR A 29 8.83 -1.52 -3.15
CA TYR A 29 9.04 -2.24 -4.40
C TYR A 29 7.70 -2.63 -5.04
N LEU A 30 6.77 -3.18 -4.24
CA LEU A 30 5.46 -3.57 -4.72
C LEU A 30 4.59 -2.38 -5.13
N GLN A 31 4.76 -1.20 -4.55
CA GLN A 31 4.10 0.03 -5.01
C GLN A 31 4.35 0.26 -6.50
N GLN A 32 5.62 0.24 -6.92
CA GLN A 32 5.94 0.39 -8.33
C GLN A 32 5.37 -0.77 -9.15
N LEU A 33 5.68 -2.02 -8.76
CA LEU A 33 5.25 -3.21 -9.50
C LEU A 33 3.74 -3.25 -9.74
N THR A 34 2.93 -2.89 -8.74
CA THR A 34 1.47 -2.99 -8.82
C THR A 34 0.83 -1.75 -9.44
N MET A 35 1.19 -0.55 -8.98
CA MET A 35 0.50 0.69 -9.33
C MET A 35 0.93 1.22 -10.70
N GLU A 36 2.22 1.11 -11.08
CA GLU A 36 2.68 1.52 -12.40
C GLU A 36 2.15 0.57 -13.49
N SER A 37 2.12 -0.73 -13.19
CA SER A 37 1.57 -1.75 -14.10
C SER A 37 0.07 -1.59 -14.31
N ASN A 38 -0.72 -1.61 -13.23
CA ASN A 38 -2.18 -1.76 -13.32
C ASN A 38 -2.98 -0.48 -13.05
N GLY A 39 -2.33 0.66 -12.78
CA GLY A 39 -2.96 1.97 -12.63
C GLY A 39 -3.41 2.56 -13.97
N LYS A 40 -4.27 1.84 -14.70
CA LYS A 40 -4.66 2.15 -16.09
C LYS A 40 -6.16 2.40 -16.19
N HIS A 41 -6.58 3.22 -17.14
CA HIS A 41 -8.00 3.53 -17.40
C HIS A 41 -8.44 3.19 -18.83
N VAL A 42 -7.55 2.60 -19.64
CA VAL A 42 -7.80 2.21 -21.02
C VAL A 42 -7.45 0.74 -21.20
N THR A 43 -8.33 0.00 -21.86
CA THR A 43 -8.14 -1.41 -22.23
C THR A 43 -7.17 -1.56 -23.40
N LEU A 44 -6.68 -2.78 -23.66
CA LEU A 44 -5.85 -3.11 -24.82
C LEU A 44 -6.53 -2.80 -26.17
N ALA A 45 -7.87 -2.73 -26.20
CA ALA A 45 -8.64 -2.35 -27.37
C ALA A 45 -8.79 -0.83 -27.55
N GLY A 46 -8.22 0.00 -26.67
CA GLY A 46 -8.32 1.45 -26.70
C GLY A 46 -9.60 2.02 -26.08
N ASN A 47 -10.44 1.20 -25.47
CA ASN A 47 -11.68 1.66 -24.82
C ASN A 47 -11.42 2.06 -23.36
N GLN A 48 -12.08 3.12 -22.90
CA GLN A 48 -12.09 3.51 -21.49
C GLN A 48 -12.79 2.44 -20.64
N VAL A 49 -12.21 2.10 -19.48
CA VAL A 49 -12.81 1.16 -18.52
C VAL A 49 -14.01 1.78 -17.79
N THR A 50 -14.99 0.96 -17.42
CA THR A 50 -16.16 1.35 -16.61
C THR A 50 -16.13 0.78 -15.19
N TYR A 51 -14.97 0.25 -14.78
CA TYR A 51 -14.72 -0.42 -13.52
C TYR A 51 -13.36 -0.01 -12.96
N GLN A 52 -13.13 -0.25 -11.66
CA GLN A 52 -11.84 0.00 -11.01
C GLN A 52 -10.76 -0.96 -11.53
N THR A 53 -9.52 -0.47 -11.67
CA THR A 53 -8.34 -1.28 -12.05
C THR A 53 -7.40 -1.42 -10.85
N GLY A 54 -6.09 -1.14 -10.97
CA GLY A 54 -5.11 -1.35 -9.90
C GLY A 54 -5.41 -0.54 -8.63
N PRO A 55 -5.48 -1.17 -7.44
CA PRO A 55 -5.63 -0.46 -6.18
C PRO A 55 -4.30 0.15 -5.71
N ILE A 56 -4.37 0.99 -4.68
CA ILE A 56 -3.18 1.59 -4.05
C ILE A 56 -2.53 0.58 -3.12
N TYR A 57 -1.29 0.18 -3.41
CA TYR A 57 -0.50 -0.67 -2.52
C TYR A 57 0.33 0.17 -1.56
N TRP A 58 0.40 -0.23 -0.30
CA TRP A 58 1.21 0.47 0.72
C TRP A 58 1.55 -0.45 1.88
N GLY A 59 2.44 -0.01 2.78
CA GLY A 59 2.73 -0.75 4.00
C GLY A 59 4.13 -0.50 4.54
N GLU A 60 4.39 -1.07 5.71
CA GLU A 60 5.64 -1.02 6.46
C GLU A 60 5.84 -2.37 7.15
N PRO A 61 7.07 -2.74 7.51
CA PRO A 61 7.30 -4.01 8.18
C PRO A 61 6.64 -4.06 9.56
N GLY A 62 6.23 -5.26 9.96
CA GLY A 62 5.84 -5.56 11.32
C GLY A 62 7.06 -5.66 12.25
N THR A 63 6.98 -5.24 13.52
CA THR A 63 5.80 -4.75 14.23
C THR A 63 5.60 -3.23 14.13
N ASN A 64 6.49 -2.49 13.46
CA ASN A 64 6.45 -1.03 13.37
C ASN A 64 5.10 -0.50 12.87
N GLY A 65 4.53 -1.11 11.82
CA GLY A 65 3.21 -0.73 11.30
C GLY A 65 2.08 -0.81 12.34
N GLN A 66 2.18 -1.73 13.31
CA GLN A 66 1.19 -1.85 14.39
C GLN A 66 1.10 -0.59 15.25
N HIS A 67 2.22 0.11 15.41
CA HIS A 67 2.33 1.34 16.21
C HIS A 67 2.23 2.61 15.36
N SER A 68 1.78 2.49 14.10
CA SER A 68 1.61 3.62 13.18
C SER A 68 0.18 3.71 12.66
N PHE A 69 -0.29 2.73 11.91
CA PHE A 69 -1.54 2.84 11.14
C PHE A 69 -2.54 1.69 11.37
N TYR A 70 -2.19 0.68 12.17
CA TYR A 70 -3.12 -0.43 12.46
C TYR A 70 -4.38 0.02 13.21
N GLN A 71 -4.35 1.15 13.92
CA GLN A 71 -5.54 1.77 14.48
C GLN A 71 -6.62 2.00 13.41
N LEU A 72 -6.22 2.55 12.25
CA LEU A 72 -7.12 2.77 11.13
C LEU A 72 -7.53 1.45 10.49
N ILE A 73 -6.62 0.49 10.37
CA ILE A 73 -6.96 -0.83 9.80
C ILE A 73 -7.99 -1.54 10.67
N HIS A 74 -7.92 -1.46 11.99
CA HIS A 74 -8.82 -2.17 12.92
C HIS A 74 -10.15 -1.46 13.20
N GLN A 75 -10.14 -0.15 13.42
CA GLN A 75 -11.32 0.60 13.87
C GLN A 75 -11.65 1.78 12.95
N GLY A 76 -10.95 1.93 11.83
CA GLY A 76 -11.27 2.93 10.82
C GLY A 76 -12.43 2.51 9.94
N THR A 77 -12.90 3.47 9.13
CA THR A 77 -14.07 3.32 8.25
C THR A 77 -13.73 2.79 6.86
N ARG A 78 -12.49 2.31 6.65
CA ARG A 78 -12.02 1.79 5.38
C ARG A 78 -11.86 0.28 5.45
N LEU A 79 -12.28 -0.42 4.40
CA LEU A 79 -11.95 -1.82 4.18
C LEU A 79 -10.59 -1.92 3.49
N ILE A 80 -9.63 -2.54 4.16
CA ILE A 80 -8.24 -2.63 3.68
C ILE A 80 -7.81 -4.10 3.75
N PRO A 81 -7.90 -4.85 2.64
CA PRO A 81 -7.28 -6.17 2.54
C PRO A 81 -5.79 -6.10 2.87
N CYS A 82 -5.33 -7.03 3.70
CA CYS A 82 -3.94 -7.07 4.18
C CYS A 82 -3.24 -8.36 3.75
N ASP A 83 -2.01 -8.25 3.24
CA ASP A 83 -1.12 -9.38 3.02
C ASP A 83 -0.05 -9.39 4.13
N PHE A 84 -0.20 -10.30 5.09
CA PHE A 84 0.83 -10.60 6.08
C PHE A 84 1.86 -11.55 5.46
N ILE A 85 3.14 -11.17 5.51
CA ILE A 85 4.24 -12.02 5.06
C ILE A 85 5.15 -12.28 6.25
N ALA A 86 5.37 -13.55 6.61
CA ALA A 86 6.21 -13.90 7.74
C ALA A 86 7.04 -15.15 7.47
N PHE A 87 8.14 -15.30 8.23
CA PHE A 87 9.10 -16.39 8.05
C PHE A 87 9.16 -17.27 9.30
N MET A 88 9.07 -18.60 9.12
CA MET A 88 9.07 -19.54 10.25
C MET A 88 10.43 -19.56 10.98
N LYS A 89 11.53 -19.33 10.27
CA LYS A 89 12.89 -19.31 10.81
C LYS A 89 13.53 -17.94 10.63
N THR A 90 13.99 -17.35 11.74
CA THR A 90 14.78 -16.12 11.73
C THR A 90 16.18 -16.32 11.15
N LEU A 91 16.71 -15.27 10.52
CA LEU A 91 18.12 -15.16 10.17
C LEU A 91 19.01 -14.89 11.39
N ASN A 92 18.45 -14.31 12.46
CA ASN A 92 19.15 -13.88 13.66
C ASN A 92 18.48 -14.48 14.92
N PRO A 93 18.84 -15.71 15.32
CA PRO A 93 18.23 -16.38 16.46
C PRO A 93 18.67 -15.74 17.79
N VAL A 94 17.89 -14.77 18.27
CA VAL A 94 18.13 -14.06 19.55
C VAL A 94 17.01 -14.36 20.53
N GLY A 95 17.30 -15.25 21.49
CA GLY A 95 16.35 -15.63 22.55
C GLY A 95 14.97 -15.99 21.99
N ARG A 96 13.92 -15.37 22.54
CA ARG A 96 12.52 -15.55 22.13
C ARG A 96 11.99 -14.47 21.18
N GLN A 97 12.87 -13.63 20.62
CA GLN A 97 12.42 -12.46 19.84
C GLN A 97 11.62 -12.86 18.60
N HIS A 98 12.02 -13.94 17.92
CA HIS A 98 11.30 -14.42 16.74
C HIS A 98 9.91 -14.96 17.10
N ASP A 99 9.77 -15.67 18.22
CA ASP A 99 8.47 -16.17 18.68
C ASP A 99 7.53 -15.01 19.02
N LEU A 100 8.04 -13.94 19.63
CA LEU A 100 7.25 -12.72 19.89
C LEU A 100 6.80 -12.04 18.58
N LEU A 101 7.67 -11.99 17.57
CA LEU A 101 7.33 -11.46 16.25
C LEU A 101 6.23 -12.31 15.59
N MET A 102 6.36 -13.64 15.61
CA MET A 102 5.37 -14.54 15.01
C MET A 102 4.03 -14.53 15.76
N ALA A 103 4.05 -14.46 17.09
CA ALA A 103 2.83 -14.31 17.89
C ALA A 103 2.03 -13.06 17.47
N ASN A 104 2.73 -11.97 17.18
CA ASN A 104 2.13 -10.74 16.68
C ASN A 104 1.49 -10.91 15.29
N VAL A 105 2.13 -11.62 14.34
CA VAL A 105 1.54 -11.91 13.02
C VAL A 105 0.20 -12.63 13.18
N PHE A 106 0.20 -13.72 13.96
CA PHE A 106 -0.97 -14.56 14.12
C PHE A 106 -2.10 -13.83 14.85
N ALA A 107 -1.77 -13.13 15.94
CA ALA A 107 -2.74 -12.35 16.69
C ALA A 107 -3.35 -11.22 15.86
N GLN A 108 -2.59 -10.56 14.98
CA GLN A 108 -3.12 -9.50 14.14
C GLN A 108 -4.07 -10.03 13.05
N ALA A 109 -3.71 -11.13 12.39
CA ALA A 109 -4.60 -11.76 11.41
C ALA A 109 -5.91 -12.24 12.06
N GLU A 110 -5.82 -12.86 13.25
CA GLU A 110 -6.97 -13.29 14.04
C GLU A 110 -7.85 -12.11 14.48
N ALA A 111 -7.24 -11.05 15.03
CA ALA A 111 -7.96 -9.87 15.50
C ALA A 111 -8.69 -9.14 14.36
N LEU A 112 -8.09 -9.07 13.17
CA LEU A 112 -8.75 -8.49 11.98
C LEU A 112 -9.97 -9.32 11.56
N ALA A 113 -9.87 -10.65 11.60
CA ALA A 113 -10.98 -11.52 11.20
C ALA A 113 -12.15 -11.48 12.20
N PHE A 114 -11.86 -11.60 13.49
CA PHE A 114 -12.90 -11.88 14.49
C PHE A 114 -13.26 -10.69 15.39
N GLY A 115 -12.40 -9.68 15.47
CA GLY A 115 -12.66 -8.52 16.31
C GLY A 115 -12.83 -8.88 17.80
N LYS A 116 -13.62 -8.05 18.50
CA LYS A 116 -13.95 -8.18 19.92
C LYS A 116 -15.28 -7.49 20.20
N THR A 117 -16.28 -8.24 20.67
CA THR A 117 -17.64 -7.74 20.87
C THR A 117 -17.77 -6.89 22.14
N ALA A 118 -18.86 -6.13 22.24
CA ALA A 118 -19.15 -5.31 23.42
C ALA A 118 -19.26 -6.15 24.70
N GLU A 119 -19.84 -7.36 24.61
CA GLU A 119 -19.96 -8.30 25.72
C GLU A 119 -18.59 -8.77 26.21
N GLN A 120 -17.69 -9.10 25.28
CA GLN A 120 -16.32 -9.48 25.60
C GLN A 120 -15.56 -8.32 26.26
N VAL A 121 -15.70 -7.10 25.74
CA VAL A 121 -15.10 -5.89 26.32
C VAL A 121 -15.63 -5.61 27.73
N LYS A 122 -16.93 -5.79 27.96
CA LYS A 122 -17.55 -5.65 29.29
C LYS A 122 -17.07 -6.71 30.27
N ALA A 123 -16.92 -7.96 29.82
CA ALA A 123 -16.41 -9.06 30.64
C ALA A 123 -14.96 -8.83 31.13
N GLU A 124 -14.17 -8.00 30.43
CA GLU A 124 -12.85 -7.56 30.88
C GLU A 124 -12.88 -6.48 31.99
N GLY A 125 -14.07 -6.09 32.46
CA GLY A 125 -14.23 -5.04 33.49
C GLY A 125 -14.16 -3.61 32.94
N THR A 126 -14.37 -3.42 31.63
CA THR A 126 -14.40 -2.08 31.01
C THR A 126 -15.62 -1.29 31.49
N PRO A 127 -15.46 -0.04 31.97
CA PRO A 127 -16.60 0.83 32.28
C PRO A 127 -17.50 1.03 31.06
N ASP A 128 -18.83 1.05 31.26
CA ASP A 128 -19.81 1.08 30.16
C ASP A 128 -19.57 2.20 29.13
N TRP A 129 -19.15 3.38 29.59
CA TRP A 129 -18.88 4.53 28.72
C TRP A 129 -17.68 4.31 27.78
N LEU A 130 -16.73 3.44 28.15
CA LEU A 130 -15.53 3.15 27.36
C LEU A 130 -15.71 1.96 26.43
N VAL A 131 -16.71 1.10 26.67
CA VAL A 131 -17.01 -0.09 25.86
C VAL A 131 -17.06 0.21 24.36
N PRO A 132 -17.84 1.20 23.85
CA PRO A 132 -17.94 1.42 22.40
C PRO A 132 -16.61 1.79 21.74
N HIS A 133 -15.67 2.38 22.48
CA HIS A 133 -14.34 2.73 21.97
C HIS A 133 -13.38 1.53 21.91
N ARG A 134 -13.68 0.46 22.64
CA ARG A 134 -12.85 -0.76 22.74
C ARG A 134 -13.42 -1.95 21.95
N VAL A 135 -14.57 -1.79 21.30
CA VAL A 135 -15.13 -2.78 20.37
C VAL A 135 -14.30 -2.82 19.09
N PHE A 136 -14.04 -4.03 18.61
CA PHE A 136 -13.43 -4.28 17.31
C PHE A 136 -14.46 -5.03 16.47
N GLU A 137 -14.87 -4.45 15.34
CA GLU A 137 -15.91 -5.05 14.49
C GLU A 137 -15.46 -6.35 13.81
N GLY A 138 -14.15 -6.57 13.65
CA GLY A 138 -13.63 -7.69 12.90
C GLY A 138 -14.00 -7.60 11.42
N ASN A 139 -14.19 -8.76 10.77
CA ASN A 139 -14.57 -8.87 9.36
C ASN A 139 -13.65 -8.08 8.40
N ARG A 140 -12.37 -8.01 8.74
CA ARG A 140 -11.34 -7.33 7.94
C ARG A 140 -10.43 -8.39 7.31
N PRO A 141 -10.41 -8.50 5.97
CA PRO A 141 -9.80 -9.63 5.30
C PRO A 141 -8.27 -9.55 5.29
N SER A 142 -7.62 -10.70 5.44
CA SER A 142 -6.19 -10.81 5.25
C SER A 142 -5.77 -12.15 4.63
N ASN A 143 -4.65 -12.13 3.92
CA ASN A 143 -3.89 -13.32 3.57
C ASN A 143 -2.68 -13.44 4.50
N THR A 144 -2.32 -14.67 4.86
CA THR A 144 -1.11 -14.95 5.62
C THR A 144 -0.19 -15.85 4.81
N ILE A 145 0.89 -15.27 4.28
CA ILE A 145 1.92 -15.95 3.50
C ILE A 145 3.06 -16.34 4.45
N LEU A 146 3.08 -17.60 4.85
CA LEU A 146 4.16 -18.17 5.67
C LEU A 146 5.21 -18.86 4.80
N VAL A 147 6.44 -18.40 4.93
CA VAL A 147 7.60 -18.93 4.22
C VAL A 147 8.55 -19.56 5.24
N GLU A 148 9.27 -20.62 4.90
CA GLU A 148 10.14 -21.30 5.87
C GLU A 148 11.24 -20.38 6.42
N ARG A 149 11.98 -19.70 5.55
CA ARG A 149 13.11 -18.82 5.90
C ARG A 149 13.35 -17.83 4.78
N LEU A 150 13.76 -16.60 5.10
CA LEU A 150 14.18 -15.63 4.09
C LEU A 150 15.53 -16.06 3.48
N THR A 151 15.50 -16.51 2.23
CA THR A 151 16.67 -16.90 1.42
C THR A 151 16.58 -16.20 0.06
N PRO A 152 17.66 -16.15 -0.74
CA PRO A 152 17.58 -15.60 -2.09
C PRO A 152 16.49 -16.28 -2.94
N SER A 153 16.35 -17.60 -2.84
CA SER A 153 15.31 -18.36 -3.55
C SER A 153 13.90 -17.98 -3.08
N SER A 154 13.67 -17.88 -1.76
CA SER A 154 12.34 -17.56 -1.25
C SER A 154 11.95 -16.10 -1.53
N LEU A 155 12.91 -15.17 -1.54
CA LEU A 155 12.69 -13.80 -1.98
C LEU A 155 12.28 -13.76 -3.45
N GLY A 156 12.99 -14.50 -4.32
CA GLY A 156 12.62 -14.62 -5.74
C GLY A 156 11.21 -15.19 -5.94
N LYS A 157 10.82 -16.20 -5.15
CA LYS A 157 9.45 -16.74 -5.17
C LYS A 157 8.41 -15.71 -4.74
N LEU A 158 8.68 -14.90 -3.72
CA LEU A 158 7.79 -13.83 -3.28
C LEU A 158 7.62 -12.76 -4.37
N VAL A 159 8.72 -12.33 -4.99
CA VAL A 159 8.67 -11.38 -6.12
C VAL A 159 7.83 -11.94 -7.27
N ALA A 160 8.15 -13.14 -7.75
CA ALA A 160 7.44 -13.78 -8.85
C ALA A 160 5.96 -14.02 -8.56
N LEU A 161 5.60 -14.32 -7.30
CA LEU A 161 4.21 -14.44 -6.87
C LEU A 161 3.44 -13.12 -7.11
N TYR A 162 4.02 -11.98 -6.73
CA TYR A 162 3.38 -10.68 -6.94
C TYR A 162 3.38 -10.27 -8.41
N GLU A 163 4.44 -10.55 -9.18
CA GLU A 163 4.48 -10.30 -10.63
C GLU A 163 3.33 -11.04 -11.35
N HIS A 164 3.15 -12.33 -11.07
CA HIS A 164 2.08 -13.12 -11.67
C HIS A 164 0.69 -12.73 -11.16
N SER A 165 0.58 -12.29 -9.90
CA SER A 165 -0.66 -11.71 -9.38
C SER A 165 -1.04 -10.43 -10.14
N VAL A 166 -0.09 -9.52 -10.36
CA VAL A 166 -0.29 -8.28 -11.13
C VAL A 166 -0.70 -8.59 -12.56
N PHE A 167 0.01 -9.50 -13.22
CA PHE A 167 -0.32 -9.95 -14.58
C PHE A 167 -1.74 -10.52 -14.68
N THR A 168 -2.13 -11.37 -13.73
CA THR A 168 -3.46 -11.99 -13.71
C THR A 168 -4.55 -10.94 -13.56
N GLN A 169 -4.36 -9.96 -12.65
CA GLN A 169 -5.29 -8.85 -12.45
C GLN A 169 -5.43 -8.00 -13.73
N GLY A 170 -4.32 -7.61 -14.35
CA GLY A 170 -4.33 -6.82 -15.58
C GLY A 170 -4.99 -7.56 -16.75
N THR A 171 -4.75 -8.87 -16.87
CA THR A 171 -5.40 -9.74 -17.86
C THR A 171 -6.92 -9.77 -17.66
N ILE A 172 -7.40 -9.89 -16.42
CA ILE A 172 -8.83 -9.87 -16.10
C ILE A 172 -9.46 -8.52 -16.48
N TRP A 173 -8.77 -7.41 -16.20
CA TRP A 173 -9.22 -6.07 -16.56
C TRP A 173 -8.99 -5.71 -18.04
N GLY A 174 -8.33 -6.58 -18.82
CA GLY A 174 -8.03 -6.34 -20.23
C GLY A 174 -7.19 -5.09 -20.48
N ILE A 175 -6.28 -4.74 -19.56
CA ILE A 175 -5.38 -3.58 -19.66
C ILE A 175 -3.95 -4.00 -20.01
N ASP A 176 -3.13 -3.06 -20.49
CA ASP A 176 -1.70 -3.28 -20.65
C ASP A 176 -0.97 -3.05 -19.31
N SER A 177 -0.48 -4.13 -18.69
CA SER A 177 0.29 -4.08 -17.45
C SER A 177 1.76 -3.70 -17.64
N PHE A 178 2.23 -3.49 -18.86
CA PHE A 178 3.66 -3.40 -19.19
C PHE A 178 4.06 -2.06 -19.83
N ASP A 179 3.11 -1.15 -20.05
CA ASP A 179 3.40 0.24 -20.43
C ASP A 179 3.34 1.22 -19.24
N GLN A 180 3.77 2.47 -19.45
CA GLN A 180 3.71 3.53 -18.45
C GLN A 180 3.58 4.94 -19.04
N TRP A 181 2.74 5.13 -20.07
CA TRP A 181 2.59 6.43 -20.77
C TRP A 181 2.22 7.61 -19.86
N GLY A 182 1.60 7.35 -18.71
CA GLY A 182 1.18 8.38 -17.75
C GLY A 182 2.32 9.24 -17.19
N VAL A 183 3.58 8.81 -17.28
CA VAL A 183 4.74 9.56 -16.75
C VAL A 183 5.31 10.60 -17.73
N GLU A 184 4.89 10.58 -19.00
CA GLU A 184 5.51 11.42 -20.04
C GLU A 184 5.17 12.90 -19.91
N LEU A 185 3.91 13.22 -19.61
CA LEU A 185 3.45 14.60 -19.52
C LEU A 185 4.24 15.40 -18.47
N GLY A 186 4.48 14.81 -17.29
CA GLY A 186 5.26 15.45 -16.23
C GLY A 186 6.69 15.77 -16.67
N LYS A 187 7.34 14.88 -17.43
CA LYS A 187 8.69 15.10 -17.96
C LYS A 187 8.72 16.27 -18.95
N VAL A 188 7.75 16.33 -19.86
CA VAL A 188 7.63 17.42 -20.85
C VAL A 188 7.37 18.76 -20.17
N LEU A 189 6.46 18.80 -19.18
CA LEU A 189 6.17 20.03 -18.43
C LEU A 189 7.39 20.50 -17.63
N ALA A 190 8.10 19.59 -16.96
CA ALA A 190 9.32 19.93 -16.23
C ALA A 190 10.39 20.54 -17.16
N GLN A 191 10.58 19.98 -18.36
CA GLN A 191 11.52 20.53 -19.35
C GLN A 191 11.14 21.93 -19.83
N ARG A 192 9.85 22.30 -19.83
CA ARG A 192 9.39 23.67 -20.13
C ARG A 192 9.64 24.64 -18.98
N ILE A 193 9.47 24.18 -17.74
CA ILE A 193 9.61 25.01 -16.53
C ILE A 193 11.07 25.26 -16.17
N ILE A 194 11.99 24.30 -16.40
CA ILE A 194 13.42 24.44 -16.04
C ILE A 194 14.05 25.76 -16.57
N PRO A 195 13.94 26.10 -17.87
CA PRO A 195 14.46 27.38 -18.38
C PRO A 195 13.84 28.62 -17.71
N GLU A 196 12.57 28.54 -17.31
CA GLU A 196 11.88 29.64 -16.61
C GLU A 196 12.40 29.80 -15.18
N LEU A 197 12.79 28.73 -14.49
CA LEU A 197 13.41 28.79 -13.17
C LEU A 197 14.88 29.24 -13.21
N GLU A 198 15.56 29.03 -14.32
CA GLU A 198 16.98 29.34 -14.51
C GLU A 198 17.24 30.66 -15.24
N SER A 199 16.20 31.28 -15.81
CA SER A 199 16.32 32.56 -16.51
C SER A 199 16.98 33.63 -15.62
N PRO A 200 18.02 34.34 -16.08
CA PRO A 200 18.67 35.40 -15.30
C PRO A 200 17.77 36.62 -15.01
N GLY A 201 16.71 36.82 -15.79
CA GLY A 201 15.72 37.89 -15.59
C GLY A 201 14.29 37.33 -15.50
N GLU A 202 13.32 38.22 -15.28
CA GLU A 202 11.91 37.85 -15.17
C GLU A 202 11.39 37.20 -16.47
N PRO A 203 11.04 35.90 -16.46
CA PRO A 203 10.59 35.20 -17.65
C PRO A 203 9.12 35.54 -17.96
N LYS A 204 8.74 35.46 -19.24
CA LYS A 204 7.33 35.50 -19.61
C LYS A 204 6.68 34.13 -19.39
N LEU A 205 5.96 33.98 -18.29
CA LEU A 205 5.26 32.75 -17.93
C LEU A 205 3.94 32.59 -18.70
N GLN A 206 3.61 31.35 -19.10
CA GLN A 206 2.38 31.02 -19.84
C GLN A 206 1.65 29.82 -19.23
N HIS A 207 1.76 29.65 -17.91
CA HIS A 207 1.00 28.63 -17.17
C HIS A 207 -0.23 29.24 -16.51
N ASP A 208 -0.97 28.42 -15.79
CA ASP A 208 -2.02 28.87 -14.89
C ASP A 208 -1.47 29.77 -13.77
N SER A 209 -2.35 30.53 -13.12
CA SER A 209 -1.95 31.47 -12.06
C SER A 209 -1.25 30.80 -10.88
N SER A 210 -1.59 29.56 -10.53
CA SER A 210 -0.95 28.86 -9.42
C SER A 210 0.50 28.55 -9.78
N THR A 211 0.73 27.96 -10.95
CA THR A 211 2.09 27.62 -11.42
C THR A 211 2.95 28.87 -11.56
N ASN A 212 2.42 29.96 -12.12
CA ASN A 212 3.16 31.21 -12.28
C ASN A 212 3.60 31.78 -10.92
N THR A 213 2.67 31.89 -9.97
CA THR A 213 2.99 32.41 -8.62
C THR A 213 4.01 31.53 -7.89
N LEU A 214 3.98 30.20 -8.08
CA LEU A 214 4.98 29.30 -7.50
C LEU A 214 6.37 29.49 -8.11
N ILE A 215 6.45 29.64 -9.44
CA ILE A 215 7.70 29.92 -10.15
C ILE A 215 8.30 31.26 -9.67
N GLU A 216 7.49 32.32 -9.62
CA GLU A 216 7.89 33.64 -9.14
C GLU A 216 8.38 33.59 -7.69
N SER A 217 7.62 32.92 -6.81
CA SER A 217 7.97 32.78 -5.39
C SER A 217 9.28 32.02 -5.22
N TYR A 218 9.47 30.89 -5.92
CA TYR A 218 10.71 30.12 -5.86
C TYR A 218 11.91 30.95 -6.33
N ARG A 219 11.77 31.67 -7.46
CA ARG A 219 12.84 32.52 -8.01
C ARG A 219 13.22 33.63 -7.04
N SER A 220 12.26 34.31 -6.41
CA SER A 220 12.52 35.38 -5.44
C SER A 220 13.30 34.96 -4.20
N GLN A 221 13.31 33.67 -3.87
CA GLN A 221 14.01 33.09 -2.72
C GLN A 221 15.35 32.45 -3.11
N LYS A 222 15.63 32.32 -4.41
CA LYS A 222 16.86 31.72 -4.95
C LYS A 222 17.99 32.75 -5.07
N GLU A 223 17.63 34.04 -5.16
CA GLU A 223 18.53 35.19 -5.08
C GLU A 223 18.85 35.56 -3.63
#